data_AF-A0ABD6BF12-F1
#
_entry.id   AF-A0ABD6BF12-F1
#
_cell.length_a   1.000
_cell.length_b   1.000
_cell.length_c   1.000
_cell.angle_alpha   90.00
_cell.angle_beta   90.00
_cell.angle_gamma   90.00
#
_symmetry.space_group_name_H-M   'P 1'
#
loop_
_entity.id
_entity.type
_entity.pdbx_description
1 polymer ?
#
loop_
_entity_poly.entity_id
_entity_poly.type
_entity_poly.pdbx_seq_one_letter_code
_entity_poly.pdbx_strand_id
1 'polypeptide(L)'
;MTPSTRSSGTLDRLVERTRRITTWLASSAADPAGGRLRPTGSGGLLVVLASVAVSLAAAPALGDSVRIRWSIGTYYGPEHAPTPLVLAAFPIFIAVTYVGFWALRISLERIGAFDATGDLVRPVYELCALATLLMLVFVQVAFVAANLWGA
;
A
#
# COMPACT_ATOMS: atom_id res chain seq x y z
N MET A 1 40.53 -12.89 -6.68
CA MET A 1 39.68 -11.97 -5.90
C MET A 1 38.36 -11.82 -6.66
N THR A 2 37.31 -12.49 -6.21
CA THR A 2 35.99 -12.51 -6.86
C THR A 2 34.91 -12.16 -5.83
N PRO A 3 34.29 -10.98 -5.91
CA PRO A 3 33.17 -10.60 -5.07
C PRO A 3 31.87 -10.76 -5.87
N SER A 4 31.10 -11.83 -5.64
CA SER A 4 29.76 -11.97 -6.25
C SER A 4 28.74 -12.78 -5.45
N THR A 5 29.12 -13.37 -4.31
CA THR A 5 28.24 -14.27 -3.53
C THR A 5 27.40 -13.57 -2.44
N ARG A 6 27.57 -12.26 -2.22
CA ARG A 6 26.91 -11.57 -1.08
C ARG A 6 25.51 -11.03 -1.42
N SER A 7 25.23 -10.67 -2.67
CA SER A 7 23.93 -10.07 -3.05
C SER A 7 22.82 -11.10 -3.30
N SER A 8 23.15 -12.27 -3.87
CA SER A 8 22.15 -13.32 -4.18
C SER A 8 21.46 -13.85 -2.93
N GLY A 9 22.23 -14.14 -1.88
CA GLY A 9 21.69 -14.66 -0.62
C GLY A 9 20.81 -13.68 0.15
N THR A 10 20.84 -12.38 -0.20
CA THR A 10 19.97 -11.36 0.40
C THR A 10 18.63 -11.29 -0.35
N LEU A 11 18.67 -11.41 -1.67
CA LEU A 11 17.47 -11.46 -2.53
C LEU A 11 16.66 -12.72 -2.29
N ASP A 12 17.31 -13.89 -2.18
CA ASP A 12 16.61 -15.16 -1.90
C ASP A 12 15.88 -15.15 -0.56
N ARG A 13 16.48 -14.52 0.46
CA ARG A 13 15.83 -14.33 1.76
C ARG A 13 14.65 -13.36 1.66
N LEU A 14 14.74 -12.33 0.83
CA LEU A 14 13.66 -11.36 0.65
C LEU A 14 12.48 -12.01 -0.07
N VAL A 15 12.75 -12.79 -1.12
CA VAL A 15 11.75 -13.55 -1.89
C VAL A 15 11.06 -14.58 -1.00
N GLU A 16 11.82 -15.34 -0.22
CA GLU A 16 11.27 -16.35 0.69
C GLU A 16 10.43 -15.72 1.81
N ARG A 17 10.86 -14.56 2.33
CA ARG A 17 10.10 -13.81 3.32
C ARG A 17 8.80 -13.26 2.74
N THR A 18 8.83 -12.79 1.50
CA THR A 18 7.67 -12.28 0.77
C THR A 18 6.68 -13.41 0.49
N ARG A 19 7.17 -14.57 0.03
CA ARG A 19 6.37 -15.77 -0.21
C ARG A 19 5.65 -16.25 1.05
N ARG A 20 6.34 -16.26 2.19
CA ARG A 20 5.77 -16.65 3.48
C ARG A 20 4.68 -15.68 3.96
N ILE A 21 4.83 -14.39 3.67
CA ILE A 21 3.82 -13.38 3.96
C ILE A 21 2.61 -13.56 3.03
N THR A 22 2.83 -13.82 1.74
CA THR A 22 1.76 -14.10 0.76
C THR A 22 0.95 -15.34 1.12
N THR A 23 1.60 -16.44 1.53
CA THR A 23 0.88 -17.66 1.97
C THR A 23 0.14 -17.45 3.29
N TRP A 24 0.71 -16.71 4.23
CA TRP A 24 0.02 -16.33 5.47
C TRP A 24 -1.20 -15.42 5.20
N LEU A 25 -1.12 -14.53 4.21
CA LEU A 25 -2.22 -13.68 3.76
C LEU A 25 -3.33 -14.48 3.07
N ALA A 26 -2.98 -15.45 2.22
CA ALA A 26 -3.94 -16.35 1.60
C ALA A 26 -4.70 -17.18 2.66
N SER A 27 -4.02 -17.61 3.73
CA SER A 27 -4.69 -18.28 4.85
C SER A 27 -5.53 -17.34 5.72
N SER A 28 -5.18 -16.04 5.80
CA SER A 28 -5.95 -15.05 6.57
C SER A 28 -7.18 -14.54 5.82
N ALA A 29 -7.14 -14.55 4.49
CA ALA A 29 -8.29 -14.27 3.62
C ALA A 29 -9.28 -15.43 3.53
N ALA A 30 -8.84 -16.65 3.88
CA ALA A 30 -9.65 -17.86 3.96
C ALA A 30 -10.30 -18.04 5.35
N ASP A 31 -10.60 -16.94 6.05
CA ASP A 31 -11.48 -17.02 7.22
C ASP A 31 -12.89 -17.43 6.74
N PRO A 32 -13.50 -18.52 7.26
CA PRO A 32 -14.76 -19.08 6.74
C PRO A 32 -15.99 -18.20 6.99
N ALA A 33 -15.84 -17.04 7.61
CA ALA A 33 -16.92 -16.11 7.83
C ALA A 33 -17.06 -15.19 6.61
N GLY A 34 -18.11 -15.39 5.81
CA GLY A 34 -18.59 -14.47 4.77
C GLY A 34 -19.03 -13.09 5.30
N GLY A 35 -18.32 -12.53 6.28
CA GLY A 35 -18.52 -11.23 6.87
C GLY A 35 -17.86 -10.18 5.98
N ARG A 36 -18.69 -9.31 5.40
CA ARG A 36 -18.33 -8.08 4.67
C ARG A 36 -16.96 -7.55 5.09
N LEU A 37 -16.03 -7.49 4.14
CA LEU A 37 -14.77 -6.74 4.27
C LEU A 37 -15.09 -5.39 4.92
N ARG A 38 -14.51 -5.13 6.09
CA ARG A 38 -14.58 -3.83 6.78
C ARG A 38 -13.23 -3.13 6.57
N PRO A 39 -13.14 -2.22 5.59
CA PRO A 39 -11.94 -1.45 5.25
C PRO A 39 -11.37 -0.67 6.43
N THR A 40 -12.22 -0.17 7.31
CA THR A 40 -11.81 0.52 8.53
C THR A 40 -11.50 -0.43 9.70
N GLY A 41 -11.62 -1.75 9.49
CA GLY A 41 -11.19 -2.82 10.38
C GLY A 41 -9.98 -3.56 9.81
N SER A 42 -9.99 -4.89 9.86
CA SER A 42 -8.89 -5.72 9.34
C SER A 42 -8.65 -5.56 7.83
N GLY A 43 -9.67 -5.15 7.06
CA GLY A 43 -9.57 -4.99 5.61
C GLY A 43 -8.54 -3.95 5.17
N GLY A 44 -8.45 -2.81 5.86
CA GLY A 44 -7.48 -1.76 5.52
C GLY A 44 -6.04 -2.17 5.82
N LEU A 45 -5.82 -2.98 6.85
CA LEU A 45 -4.51 -3.56 7.14
C LEU A 45 -4.03 -4.47 6.00
N LEU A 46 -4.94 -5.25 5.40
CA LEU A 46 -4.60 -6.08 4.23
C LEU A 46 -4.16 -5.23 3.04
N VAL A 47 -4.77 -4.05 2.83
CA VAL A 47 -4.37 -3.13 1.76
C VAL A 47 -2.97 -2.55 2.03
N VAL A 48 -2.65 -2.20 3.28
CA VAL A 48 -1.29 -1.79 3.67
C VAL A 48 -0.28 -2.90 3.41
N LEU A 49 -0.60 -4.15 3.78
CA LEU A 49 0.28 -5.29 3.55
C LEU A 49 0.46 -5.59 2.06
N ALA A 50 -0.60 -5.45 1.25
CA ALA A 50 -0.51 -5.55 -0.20
C ALA A 50 0.44 -4.48 -0.77
N SER A 51 0.35 -3.25 -0.28
CA SER A 51 1.28 -2.18 -0.66
C SER A 51 2.74 -2.51 -0.31
N VAL A 52 2.99 -3.06 0.88
CA VAL A 52 4.32 -3.53 1.28
C VAL A 52 4.81 -4.63 0.33
N ALA A 53 3.96 -5.60 0.01
CA ALA A 53 4.31 -6.70 -0.90
C ALA A 53 4.66 -6.18 -2.31
N VAL A 54 3.88 -5.24 -2.85
CA VAL A 54 4.17 -4.59 -4.15
C VAL A 54 5.53 -3.88 -4.10
N SER A 55 5.79 -3.11 -3.04
CA SER A 55 7.08 -2.42 -2.86
C SER A 55 8.25 -3.38 -2.80
N LEU A 56 8.14 -4.47 -2.04
CA LEU A 56 9.22 -5.46 -1.93
C LEU A 56 9.45 -6.21 -3.25
N ALA A 57 8.38 -6.53 -3.97
CA ALA A 57 8.46 -7.19 -5.28
C ALA A 57 9.08 -6.28 -6.35
N ALA A 58 8.82 -4.97 -6.29
CA ALA A 58 9.33 -4.00 -7.25
C ALA A 58 10.79 -3.57 -6.99
N ALA A 59 11.24 -3.62 -5.74
CA ALA A 59 12.57 -3.19 -5.32
C ALA A 59 13.74 -3.73 -6.18
N PRO A 60 13.84 -5.04 -6.51
CA PRO A 60 14.94 -5.55 -7.32
C PRO A 60 14.88 -5.11 -8.79
N ALA A 61 13.70 -4.71 -9.30
CA ALA A 61 13.50 -4.39 -10.71
C ALA A 61 13.75 -2.89 -11.03
N LEU A 62 13.61 -2.01 -10.04
CA LEU A 62 13.63 -0.54 -10.24
C LEU A 62 15.03 0.10 -10.12
N GLY A 63 16.06 -0.67 -9.75
CA GLY A 63 17.42 -0.13 -9.53
C GLY A 63 17.50 0.84 -8.34
N ASP A 64 18.60 1.61 -8.27
CA ASP A 64 18.89 2.48 -7.11
C ASP A 64 18.11 3.80 -7.09
N SER A 65 17.63 4.25 -8.25
CA SER A 65 16.86 5.49 -8.39
C SER A 65 15.67 5.34 -9.34
N VAL A 66 14.53 5.90 -8.94
CA VAL A 66 13.33 6.01 -9.78
C VAL A 66 13.14 7.43 -10.28
N ARG A 67 12.48 7.57 -11.43
CA ARG A 67 12.21 8.86 -12.06
C ARG A 67 10.92 9.45 -11.49
N ILE A 68 11.00 10.66 -10.95
CA ILE A 68 9.86 11.38 -10.37
C ILE A 68 9.83 12.78 -10.97
N ARG A 69 9.58 12.86 -12.27
CA ARG A 69 9.52 14.16 -12.95
C ARG A 69 8.17 14.83 -12.69
N TRP A 70 8.19 15.98 -12.03
CA TRP A 70 7.04 16.86 -11.93
C TRP A 70 7.45 18.32 -12.19
N SER A 71 6.50 19.12 -12.66
CA SER A 71 6.70 20.55 -12.90
C SER A 71 5.47 21.33 -12.46
N ILE A 72 5.67 22.45 -11.77
CA ILE A 72 4.62 23.40 -11.43
C ILE A 72 5.03 24.76 -12.01
N GLY A 73 4.34 25.20 -13.07
CA GLY A 73 4.71 26.41 -13.80
C GLY A 73 6.15 26.31 -14.33
N THR A 74 7.00 27.25 -13.93
CA THR A 74 8.43 27.28 -14.31
C THR A 74 9.34 26.51 -13.35
N TYR A 75 8.79 25.92 -12.27
CA TYR A 75 9.58 25.14 -11.31
C TYR A 75 9.69 23.68 -11.75
N TYR A 76 10.93 23.22 -11.96
CA TYR A 76 11.24 21.83 -12.25
C TYR A 76 11.62 21.12 -10.96
N GLY A 77 10.86 20.07 -10.61
CA GLY A 77 11.16 19.22 -9.48
C GLY A 77 12.40 18.33 -9.70
N PRO A 78 12.87 17.63 -8.65
CA PRO A 78 13.96 16.66 -8.76
C PRO A 78 13.62 15.60 -9.81
N GLU A 79 14.57 15.24 -10.68
CA GLU A 79 14.29 14.26 -11.73
C GLU A 79 14.27 12.82 -11.20
N HIS A 80 15.07 12.55 -10.16
CA HIS A 80 15.26 11.20 -9.61
C HIS A 80 15.14 11.21 -8.09
N ALA A 81 14.65 10.11 -7.53
CA ALA A 81 14.59 9.88 -6.10
C ALA A 81 15.11 8.47 -5.76
N PRO A 82 15.66 8.26 -4.56
CA PRO A 82 16.11 6.93 -4.12
C PRO A 82 14.95 5.94 -4.10
N THR A 83 15.05 4.85 -4.86
CA THR A 83 14.05 3.78 -4.94
C THR A 83 13.56 3.30 -3.57
N PRO A 84 14.43 2.98 -2.58
CA PRO A 84 13.95 2.48 -1.28
C PRO A 84 13.10 3.51 -0.52
N LEU A 85 13.40 4.81 -0.66
CA LEU A 85 12.64 5.87 -0.01
C LEU A 85 11.23 5.94 -0.61
N VAL A 86 11.13 5.90 -1.93
CA VAL A 86 9.86 6.01 -2.66
C VAL A 86 8.98 4.79 -2.41
N LEU A 87 9.56 3.59 -2.47
CA LEU A 87 8.84 2.34 -2.19
C LEU A 87 8.42 2.23 -0.73
N ALA A 88 9.15 2.82 0.22
CA ALA A 88 8.72 2.89 1.62
C ALA A 88 7.61 3.95 1.83
N ALA A 89 7.61 5.04 1.07
CA ALA A 89 6.63 6.11 1.21
C ALA A 89 5.19 5.62 0.93
N PHE A 90 4.98 4.78 -0.10
CA PHE A 90 3.64 4.26 -0.44
C PHE A 90 2.92 3.54 0.72
N PRO A 91 3.49 2.48 1.33
CA PRO A 91 2.83 1.79 2.43
C PRO A 91 2.69 2.69 3.66
N ILE A 92 3.60 3.64 3.89
CA ILE A 92 3.46 4.64 4.95
C ILE A 92 2.25 5.54 4.70
N PHE A 93 2.09 6.10 3.50
CA PHE A 93 0.95 6.94 3.16
C PHE A 93 -0.38 6.19 3.26
N ILE A 94 -0.43 4.94 2.80
CA ILE A 94 -1.61 4.09 2.90
C ILE A 94 -1.91 3.77 4.37
N ALA A 95 -0.91 3.46 5.19
CA ALA A 95 -1.08 3.20 6.61
C ALA A 95 -1.60 4.42 7.37
N VAL A 96 -1.04 5.60 7.13
CA VAL A 96 -1.51 6.86 7.72
C VAL A 96 -2.97 7.14 7.32
N THR A 97 -3.31 6.94 6.05
CA THR A 97 -4.67 7.12 5.54
C THR A 97 -5.65 6.13 6.19
N TYR A 98 -5.26 4.86 6.31
CA TYR A 98 -6.04 3.83 6.99
C TYR A 98 -6.29 4.18 8.47
N VAL A 99 -5.24 4.59 9.20
CA VAL A 99 -5.36 5.01 10.61
C VAL A 99 -6.28 6.22 10.72
N GLY A 100 -6.21 7.17 9.77
CA GLY A 100 -7.13 8.29 9.68
C GLY A 100 -8.59 7.86 9.55
N PHE A 101 -8.90 6.94 8.63
CA PHE A 101 -10.25 6.39 8.48
C PHE A 101 -10.71 5.59 9.71
N TRP A 102 -9.81 4.84 10.34
CA TRP A 102 -10.12 4.12 11.57
C TRP A 102 -10.46 5.07 12.73
N ALA A 103 -9.64 6.11 12.93
CA ALA A 103 -9.84 7.11 13.97
C ALA A 103 -11.13 7.92 13.73
N LEU A 104 -11.37 8.35 12.48
CA LEU A 104 -12.58 9.05 12.11
C LEU A 104 -13.82 8.19 12.32
N ARG A 105 -13.79 6.90 11.97
CA ARG A 105 -14.88 5.97 12.25
C ARG A 105 -15.22 5.92 13.74
N ILE A 106 -14.21 5.74 14.60
CA ILE A 106 -14.40 5.69 16.06
C ILE A 106 -15.01 7.00 16.56
N SER A 107 -14.54 8.14 16.06
CA SER A 107 -15.09 9.44 16.43
C SER A 107 -16.56 9.59 16.02
N LEU A 108 -16.91 9.16 14.80
CA LEU A 108 -18.29 9.19 14.29
C LEU A 108 -19.22 8.24 15.05
N GLU A 109 -18.73 7.06 15.42
CA GLU A 109 -19.45 6.12 16.29
C GLU A 109 -19.69 6.72 17.67
N ARG A 110 -18.70 7.40 18.25
CA ARG A 110 -18.80 8.00 19.60
C ARG A 110 -19.87 9.09 19.69
N ILE A 111 -20.06 9.86 18.62
CA ILE A 111 -21.07 10.93 18.57
C ILE A 111 -22.43 10.45 18.04
N GLY A 112 -22.60 9.15 17.80
CA GLY A 112 -23.85 8.59 17.26
C GLY A 112 -24.18 9.07 15.84
N ALA A 113 -23.21 9.59 15.08
CA ALA A 113 -23.47 10.17 13.76
C ALA A 113 -24.00 9.15 12.75
N PHE A 114 -23.58 7.88 12.88
CA PHE A 114 -24.09 6.81 12.02
C PHE A 114 -25.55 6.44 12.35
N ASP A 115 -25.96 6.57 13.61
CA ASP A 115 -27.32 6.24 14.04
C ASP A 115 -28.29 7.41 13.76
N ALA A 116 -27.80 8.65 13.86
CA ALA A 116 -28.57 9.86 13.61
C ALA A 116 -28.92 10.11 12.12
N THR A 117 -28.10 9.57 11.20
CA THR A 117 -28.17 9.90 9.76
C THR A 117 -28.75 8.77 8.90
N GLY A 118 -29.08 7.62 9.48
CA GLY A 118 -29.72 6.48 8.83
C GLY A 118 -28.76 5.39 8.34
N ASP A 119 -29.34 4.22 8.01
CA ASP A 119 -28.62 2.94 7.81
C ASP A 119 -27.58 2.92 6.68
N LEU A 120 -27.66 3.86 5.72
CA LEU A 120 -26.80 3.90 4.54
C LEU A 120 -25.47 4.64 4.74
N VAL A 121 -25.32 5.46 5.79
CA VAL A 121 -24.11 6.29 5.95
C VAL A 121 -22.87 5.45 6.27
N ARG A 122 -23.03 4.45 7.13
CA ARG A 122 -21.95 3.52 7.49
C ARG A 122 -21.42 2.73 6.29
N PRO A 123 -22.24 2.06 5.45
CA PRO A 123 -21.73 1.32 4.30
C PRO A 123 -21.13 2.24 3.22
N VAL A 124 -21.67 3.45 3.01
CA VAL A 124 -21.07 4.43 2.09
C VAL A 124 -19.69 4.87 2.57
N TYR A 125 -19.54 5.17 3.86
CA TYR A 125 -18.26 5.53 4.46
C TYR A 125 -17.21 4.41 4.28
N GLU A 126 -17.58 3.16 4.57
CA GLU A 126 -16.68 2.01 4.38
C GLU A 126 -16.30 1.85 2.90
N LEU A 127 -17.24 1.99 1.97
CA LEU A 127 -16.95 1.92 0.54
C LEU A 127 -15.99 3.02 0.09
N CYS A 128 -16.18 4.27 0.55
CA CYS A 128 -15.27 5.38 0.28
C CYS A 128 -13.87 5.13 0.85
N ALA A 129 -13.77 4.61 2.07
CA ALA A 129 -12.50 4.24 2.67
C ALA A 129 -11.79 3.15 1.85
N LEU A 130 -12.50 2.09 1.44
CA LEU A 130 -11.95 1.04 0.58
C LEU A 130 -11.46 1.59 -0.75
N ALA A 131 -12.31 2.34 -1.44
CA ALA A 131 -12.03 2.91 -2.75
C ALA A 131 -10.78 3.80 -2.70
N THR A 132 -10.65 4.62 -1.65
CA THR A 132 -9.48 5.47 -1.44
C THR A 132 -8.21 4.64 -1.24
N LEU A 133 -8.24 3.63 -0.35
CA LEU A 133 -7.07 2.79 -0.09
C LEU A 133 -6.66 1.98 -1.33
N LEU A 134 -7.62 1.43 -2.07
CA LEU A 134 -7.35 0.72 -3.32
C LEU A 134 -6.81 1.64 -4.40
N MET A 135 -7.31 2.87 -4.49
CA MET A 135 -6.79 3.86 -5.44
C MET A 135 -5.33 4.21 -5.14
N LEU A 136 -4.95 4.31 -3.87
CA LEU A 136 -3.55 4.54 -3.49
C LEU A 136 -2.64 3.37 -3.91
N VAL A 137 -3.09 2.12 -3.74
CA VAL A 137 -2.36 0.94 -4.25
C VAL A 137 -2.30 0.94 -5.78
N PHE A 138 -3.39 1.31 -6.46
CA PHE A 138 -3.39 1.43 -7.91
C PHE A 138 -2.36 2.46 -8.39
N VAL A 139 -2.29 3.63 -7.74
CA VAL A 139 -1.28 4.66 -8.02
C VAL A 139 0.13 4.13 -7.81
N GLN A 140 0.37 3.37 -6.73
CA GLN A 140 1.66 2.71 -6.49
C GLN A 140 2.03 1.75 -7.62
N VAL A 141 1.10 0.88 -8.04
CA VAL A 141 1.34 -0.09 -9.13
C VAL A 141 1.60 0.64 -10.44
N ALA A 142 0.81 1.65 -10.77
CA ALA A 142 1.01 2.47 -11.96
C ALA A 142 2.37 3.18 -11.94
N PHE A 143 2.80 3.69 -10.78
CA PHE A 143 4.11 4.31 -10.60
C PHE A 143 5.24 3.31 -10.88
N VAL A 144 5.16 2.10 -10.30
CA VAL A 144 6.13 1.03 -10.54
C VAL A 144 6.17 0.67 -12.03
N ALA A 145 5.01 0.44 -12.64
CA ALA A 145 4.90 0.06 -14.04
C ALA A 145 5.47 1.12 -14.98
N ALA A 146 5.19 2.41 -14.72
CA ALA A 146 5.72 3.52 -15.49
C ALA A 146 7.26 3.60 -15.42
N ASN A 147 7.86 3.31 -14.26
CA ASN A 147 9.31 3.29 -14.10
C ASN A 147 9.97 2.04 -14.69
N LEU A 148 9.23 0.94 -14.88
CA LEU A 148 9.74 -0.26 -15.56
C LEU A 148 9.67 -0.15 -17.09
N TRP A 149 8.66 0.54 -17.64
CA TRP A 149 8.53 0.75 -19.09
C TRP A 149 9.26 1.98 -19.61
N GLY A 150 9.55 2.96 -18.73
CA GLY A 150 10.28 4.18 -19.08
C GLY A 150 11.81 4.08 -18.91
N ALA A 151 12.32 2.95 -18.40
CA ALA A 151 13.74 2.61 -18.30
C ALA A 151 14.17 1.77 -19.50
#